data_AF-A0A956C074-F1
#
_entry.id   AF-A0A956C074-F1
#
_cell.length_a   1.000
_cell.length_b   1.000
_cell.length_c   1.000
_cell.angle_alpha   90.00
_cell.angle_beta   90.00
_cell.angle_gamma   90.00
#
_symmetry.space_group_name_H-M   'P 1'
#
loop_
_entity.id
_entity.type
_entity.pdbx_description
1 polymer ?
#
loop_
_entity_poly.entity_id
_entity_poly.type
_entity_poly.pdbx_seq_one_letter_code
_entity_poly.pdbx_strand_id
1 'polypeptide(L)'
;DAWLRKQYKGLETRFVIHDAVAREVDRDTFFRTRESGGTMISSAYKLCAEIIENDYPASEWNIYPFHFSDGDNWSVDDTLLCIDLLKTKLLPRVNVFSYGQVESPYGSGQFIKDLKEHLGSDERVITSEIEDRDGIMDSIRDFLGKGK
;
A
#
# COMPACT_ATOMS: atom_id res chain seq x y z
N ASP A 1 -0.62 9.28 -13.20
CA ASP A 1 -1.97 9.89 -13.07
C ASP A 1 -2.58 10.29 -14.43
N ALA A 2 -1.99 11.20 -15.22
CA ALA A 2 -2.60 11.71 -16.46
C ALA A 2 -2.86 10.65 -17.57
N TRP A 3 -2.03 9.59 -17.64
CA TRP A 3 -2.19 8.53 -18.65
C TRP A 3 -3.40 7.62 -18.36
N LEU A 4 -3.58 7.19 -17.11
CA LEU A 4 -4.68 6.30 -16.71
C LEU A 4 -6.05 6.99 -16.85
N ARG A 5 -6.17 8.26 -16.43
CA ARG A 5 -7.42 9.03 -16.56
C ARG A 5 -7.88 9.22 -18.01
N LYS A 6 -6.96 9.19 -18.97
CA LYS A 6 -7.28 9.36 -20.40
C LYS A 6 -7.75 8.06 -21.05
N GLN A 7 -7.33 6.91 -20.53
CA GLN A 7 -7.66 5.58 -21.08
C GLN A 7 -8.86 4.93 -20.38
N TYR A 8 -9.09 5.23 -19.10
CA TYR A 8 -10.17 4.65 -18.31
C TYR A 8 -11.17 5.73 -17.88
N LYS A 9 -12.39 5.67 -18.42
CA LYS A 9 -13.53 6.41 -17.85
C LYS A 9 -13.92 5.70 -16.55
N GLY A 10 -13.91 6.40 -15.43
CA GLY A 10 -14.21 5.83 -14.10
C GLY A 10 -13.01 5.53 -13.22
N LEU A 11 -11.83 6.11 -13.47
CA LEU A 11 -10.70 6.01 -12.54
C LEU A 11 -10.95 6.87 -11.29
N GLU A 12 -11.01 6.21 -10.14
CA GLU A 12 -11.02 6.86 -8.83
C GLU A 12 -9.69 6.66 -8.12
N THR A 13 -9.29 7.64 -7.30
CA THR A 13 -8.04 7.60 -6.55
C THR A 13 -8.30 8.19 -5.18
N ARG A 14 -7.99 7.40 -4.15
CA ARG A 14 -8.11 7.75 -2.73
C ARG A 14 -6.69 7.80 -2.15
N PHE A 15 -6.38 8.80 -1.34
CA PHE A 15 -5.06 8.98 -0.75
C PHE A 15 -5.16 8.79 0.75
N VAL A 16 -4.34 7.89 1.31
CA VAL A 16 -4.29 7.59 2.73
C VAL A 16 -2.89 7.86 3.24
N ILE A 17 -2.78 8.68 4.28
CA ILE A 17 -1.55 8.85 5.06
C ILE A 17 -1.75 8.21 6.45
N HIS A 18 -0.65 7.80 7.08
CA HIS A 18 -0.70 7.13 8.37
C HIS A 18 0.56 7.35 9.21
N ASP A 19 0.31 7.63 10.49
CA ASP A 19 1.27 7.53 11.58
C ASP A 19 0.72 6.52 12.62
N ALA A 20 0.41 6.96 13.85
CA ALA A 20 -0.39 6.19 14.78
C ALA A 20 -1.86 6.04 14.33
N VAL A 21 -2.38 6.97 13.51
CA VAL A 21 -3.76 6.96 13.00
C VAL A 21 -3.78 7.27 11.50
N ALA A 22 -4.51 6.45 10.75
CA ALA A 22 -4.69 6.69 9.32
C ALA A 22 -5.82 7.68 9.04
N ARG A 23 -5.64 8.46 7.97
CA ARG A 23 -6.63 9.42 7.48
C ARG A 23 -6.64 9.44 5.96
N GLU A 24 -7.83 9.53 5.41
CA GLU A 24 -7.99 9.86 4.01
C GLU A 24 -7.78 11.36 3.82
N VAL A 25 -6.99 11.73 2.82
CA VAL A 25 -6.66 13.11 2.51
C VAL A 25 -6.79 13.39 1.02
N ASP A 26 -6.83 14.66 0.65
CA ASP A 26 -6.71 15.04 -0.75
C ASP A 26 -5.27 14.84 -1.27
N ARG A 27 -5.15 14.92 -2.59
CA ARG A 27 -3.88 14.74 -3.30
C ARG A 27 -2.79 15.73 -2.88
N ASP A 28 -3.12 17.01 -2.73
CA ASP A 28 -2.13 18.04 -2.40
C ASP A 28 -1.59 17.82 -0.99
N THR A 29 -2.48 17.49 -0.05
CA THR A 29 -2.13 17.11 1.31
C THR A 29 -1.24 15.86 1.33
N PHE A 30 -1.57 14.82 0.56
CA PHE A 30 -0.77 13.58 0.47
C PHE A 30 0.69 13.84 0.06
N PHE A 31 0.92 14.69 -0.95
CA PHE A 31 2.27 14.95 -1.46
C PHE A 31 3.05 16.02 -0.66
N ARG A 32 2.42 16.71 0.29
CA ARG A 32 3.07 17.73 1.13
C ARG A 32 3.28 17.28 2.57
N THR A 33 2.54 16.29 3.04
CA THR A 33 2.63 15.84 4.42
C THR A 33 3.92 15.05 4.64
N ARG A 34 4.60 15.33 5.75
CA ARG A 34 5.68 14.51 6.30
C ARG A 34 5.26 14.10 7.70
N GLU A 35 5.10 12.80 7.92
CA GLU A 35 4.77 12.27 9.24
C GLU A 35 6.06 11.83 9.95
N SER A 36 6.07 11.95 11.27
CA SER A 36 7.29 11.84 12.09
C SER A 36 7.13 10.76 13.16
N GLY A 37 7.40 9.50 12.77
CA GLY A 37 7.53 8.35 13.67
C GLY A 37 6.21 7.86 14.30
N GLY A 38 6.29 6.72 15.00
CA GLY A 38 5.11 6.08 15.62
C GLY A 38 4.23 5.30 14.64
N THR A 39 4.81 4.91 13.50
CA THR A 39 4.11 4.30 12.36
C THR A 39 3.37 3.02 12.77
N MET A 40 2.04 3.06 12.68
CA MET A 40 1.15 1.93 12.90
C MET A 40 0.51 1.57 11.56
N ILE A 41 1.17 0.69 10.79
CA ILE A 41 0.73 0.33 9.44
C ILE A 41 -0.69 -0.26 9.46
N SER A 42 -1.08 -0.96 10.53
CA SER A 42 -2.42 -1.56 10.61
C SER A 42 -3.53 -0.51 10.57
N SER A 43 -3.26 0.72 10.99
CA SER A 43 -4.22 1.82 10.92
C SER A 43 -4.60 2.12 9.46
N ALA A 44 -3.62 2.15 8.55
CA ALA A 44 -3.83 2.36 7.12
C ALA A 44 -4.62 1.20 6.50
N TYR A 45 -4.32 -0.04 6.90
CA TYR A 45 -4.99 -1.22 6.33
C TYR A 45 -6.44 -1.35 6.80
N LYS A 46 -6.75 -0.96 8.05
CA LYS A 46 -8.13 -0.85 8.54
C LYS A 46 -8.91 0.17 7.71
N LEU A 47 -8.39 1.39 7.59
CA LEU A 47 -9.06 2.44 6.83
C LEU A 47 -9.22 2.06 5.34
N CYS A 48 -8.18 1.47 4.73
CA CYS A 48 -8.26 0.99 3.35
C CYS A 48 -9.36 -0.08 3.19
N ALA A 49 -9.45 -1.03 4.12
CA ALA A 49 -10.49 -2.05 4.09
C ALA A 49 -11.89 -1.46 4.24
N GLU A 50 -12.07 -0.47 5.14
CA GLU A 50 -13.33 0.23 5.32
C GLU A 50 -13.75 1.01 4.07
N ILE A 51 -12.82 1.73 3.44
CA ILE A 51 -13.09 2.44 2.17
C ILE A 51 -13.52 1.46 1.09
N ILE A 52 -12.80 0.34 0.93
CA ILE A 52 -13.14 -0.68 -0.06
C ILE A 52 -14.51 -1.30 0.21
N GLU A 53 -14.79 -1.67 1.46
CA GLU A 53 -16.05 -2.32 1.84
C GLU A 53 -17.27 -1.42 1.64
N ASN A 54 -17.15 -0.12 1.89
CA ASN A 54 -18.26 0.82 1.80
C ASN A 54 -18.47 1.39 0.39
N ASP A 55 -17.38 1.68 -0.33
CA ASP A 55 -17.45 2.49 -1.54
C ASP A 55 -17.15 1.67 -2.82
N TYR A 56 -16.43 0.55 -2.70
CA TYR A 56 -15.86 -0.18 -3.84
C TYR A 56 -16.09 -1.70 -3.74
N PRO A 57 -17.33 -2.19 -3.95
CA PRO A 57 -17.59 -3.62 -3.99
C PRO A 57 -16.75 -4.30 -5.09
N ALA A 58 -16.00 -5.35 -4.72
CA ALA A 58 -15.06 -6.04 -5.60
C ALA A 58 -15.70 -6.71 -6.83
N SER A 59 -17.04 -6.85 -6.85
CA SER A 59 -17.79 -7.32 -8.02
C SER A 59 -17.93 -6.26 -9.11
N GLU A 60 -17.71 -4.98 -8.79
CA GLU A 60 -17.92 -3.85 -9.69
C GLU A 60 -16.63 -3.10 -10.00
N TRP A 61 -15.61 -3.21 -9.14
CA TRP A 61 -14.37 -2.47 -9.23
C TRP A 61 -13.14 -3.37 -9.32
N ASN A 62 -12.20 -2.96 -10.16
CA ASN A 62 -10.82 -3.45 -10.06
C ASN A 62 -10.05 -2.53 -9.12
N ILE A 63 -9.47 -3.09 -8.07
CA ILE A 63 -8.88 -2.35 -6.95
C ILE A 63 -7.40 -2.69 -6.81
N TYR A 64 -6.58 -1.65 -6.76
CA TYR A 64 -5.13 -1.74 -6.71
C TYR A 64 -4.57 -0.80 -5.62
N PRO A 65 -4.41 -1.28 -4.37
CA PRO A 65 -3.74 -0.50 -3.34
C PRO A 65 -2.22 -0.46 -3.56
N PHE A 66 -1.65 0.72 -3.39
CA PHE A 66 -0.20 0.96 -3.40
C PHE A 66 0.20 1.56 -2.07
N HIS A 67 1.02 0.83 -1.30
CA HIS A 67 1.57 1.29 -0.04
C HIS A 67 3.07 1.52 -0.19
N PHE A 68 3.52 2.75 0.11
CA PHE A 68 4.93 3.10 0.16
C PHE A 68 5.28 3.52 1.59
N SER A 69 6.32 2.91 2.15
CA SER A 69 6.90 3.32 3.44
C SER A 69 8.37 2.88 3.52
N ASP A 70 9.08 3.32 4.56
CA ASP A 70 10.45 2.85 4.85
C ASP A 70 10.49 1.47 5.55
N GLY A 71 9.31 0.88 5.79
CA GLY A 71 9.15 -0.42 6.42
C GLY A 71 9.25 -0.42 7.93
N ASP A 72 9.39 0.74 8.58
CA ASP A 72 9.31 0.83 10.04
C ASP A 72 7.87 0.63 10.51
N ASN A 73 7.71 -0.17 11.56
CA ASN A 73 6.41 -0.45 12.15
C ASN A 73 6.51 -0.53 13.66
N TRP A 74 5.47 -0.07 14.35
CA TRP A 74 5.49 0.17 15.79
C TRP A 74 5.81 -1.07 16.63
N SER A 75 5.27 -2.24 16.26
CA SER A 75 5.47 -3.47 17.01
C SER A 75 5.25 -4.73 16.18
N VAL A 76 5.73 -5.86 16.69
CA VAL A 76 5.44 -7.19 16.13
C VAL A 76 3.94 -7.47 16.12
N ASP A 77 3.21 -7.07 17.16
CA ASP A 77 1.75 -7.25 17.23
C ASP A 77 1.03 -6.46 16.12
N ASP A 78 1.50 -5.23 15.81
CA ASP A 78 0.94 -4.46 14.71
C ASP A 78 1.26 -5.10 13.35
N THR A 79 2.47 -5.63 13.18
CA THR A 79 2.85 -6.38 11.97
C THR A 79 1.96 -7.61 11.78
N LEU A 80 1.74 -8.41 12.82
CA LEU A 80 0.85 -9.58 12.73
C LEU A 80 -0.59 -9.19 12.40
N LEU A 81 -1.07 -8.08 12.96
CA LEU A 81 -2.38 -7.53 12.62
C LEU A 81 -2.44 -7.08 11.15
N CYS A 82 -1.38 -6.48 10.61
CA CYS A 82 -1.31 -6.13 9.20
C CYS A 82 -1.43 -7.37 8.30
N ILE A 83 -0.73 -8.46 8.65
CA ILE A 83 -0.82 -9.73 7.90
C ILE A 83 -2.24 -10.30 7.96
N ASP A 84 -2.88 -10.29 9.13
CA ASP A 84 -4.26 -10.75 9.27
C ASP A 84 -5.24 -9.92 8.44
N LEU A 85 -5.15 -8.59 8.51
CA LEU A 85 -5.98 -7.67 7.72
C LEU A 85 -5.78 -7.88 6.22
N LEU A 86 -4.54 -8.07 5.77
CA LEU A 86 -4.26 -8.38 4.37
C LEU A 86 -4.96 -9.69 3.96
N LYS A 87 -4.79 -10.77 4.72
CA LYS A 87 -5.37 -12.09 4.41
C LYS A 87 -6.90 -12.09 4.43
N THR A 88 -7.50 -11.46 5.43
CA THR A 88 -8.93 -11.62 5.73
C THR A 88 -9.80 -10.49 5.17
N LYS A 89 -9.24 -9.29 5.00
CA LYS A 89 -9.99 -8.10 4.59
C LYS A 89 -9.60 -7.60 3.20
N LEU A 90 -8.31 -7.44 2.91
CA LEU A 90 -7.88 -6.76 1.68
C LEU A 90 -7.75 -7.72 0.49
N LEU A 91 -6.91 -8.76 0.58
CA LEU A 91 -6.60 -9.66 -0.55
C LEU A 91 -7.83 -10.33 -1.18
N PRO A 92 -8.91 -10.67 -0.45
CA PRO A 92 -10.14 -11.16 -1.08
C PRO A 92 -10.92 -10.12 -1.91
N ARG A 93 -10.62 -8.83 -1.76
CA ARG A 93 -11.37 -7.70 -2.33
C ARG A 93 -10.56 -6.86 -3.32
N VAL A 94 -9.28 -7.16 -3.52
CA VAL A 94 -8.39 -6.41 -4.41
C VAL A 94 -7.78 -7.33 -5.46
N ASN A 95 -7.46 -6.78 -6.63
CA ASN A 95 -6.82 -7.54 -7.69
C ASN A 95 -5.35 -7.80 -7.33
N VAL A 96 -4.65 -6.75 -6.89
CA VAL A 96 -3.25 -6.80 -6.46
C VAL A 96 -3.03 -5.79 -5.34
N PHE A 97 -2.38 -6.23 -4.27
CA PHE A 97 -1.81 -5.37 -3.24
C PHE A 97 -0.32 -5.15 -3.52
N SER A 98 0.10 -3.89 -3.67
CA SER A 98 1.48 -3.53 -3.97
C SER A 98 2.12 -2.79 -2.80
N TYR A 99 3.29 -3.26 -2.36
CA TYR A 99 4.09 -2.61 -1.33
C TYR A 99 5.48 -2.24 -1.84
N GLY A 100 5.83 -0.97 -1.77
CA GLY A 100 7.14 -0.44 -2.12
C GLY A 100 7.89 0.03 -0.88
N GLN A 101 8.97 -0.66 -0.51
CA GLN A 101 9.82 -0.23 0.60
C GLN A 101 10.85 0.77 0.11
N VAL A 102 10.80 2.01 0.61
CA VAL A 102 11.75 3.07 0.25
C VAL A 102 12.91 3.07 1.23
N GLU A 103 14.13 3.10 0.70
CA GLU A 103 15.32 3.15 1.55
C GLU A 103 15.38 4.46 2.34
N SER A 104 15.59 4.34 3.66
CA SER A 104 15.73 5.48 4.56
C SER A 104 17.19 5.62 4.99
N PRO A 105 17.75 6.84 5.01
CA PRO A 105 19.11 7.09 5.52
C PRO A 105 19.32 6.64 6.97
N TYR A 106 18.23 6.46 7.73
CA TYR A 106 18.23 6.06 9.14
C TYR A 106 18.07 4.55 9.33
N GLY A 107 18.06 3.78 8.24
CA GLY A 107 17.78 2.36 8.22
C GLY A 107 16.34 2.08 7.78
N SER A 108 16.16 1.03 6.99
CA SER A 108 14.85 0.55 6.55
C SER A 108 14.32 -0.48 7.54
N GLY A 109 13.02 -0.41 7.83
CA GLY A 109 12.38 -1.38 8.70
C GLY A 109 12.18 -2.75 8.02
N GLN A 110 11.63 -3.67 8.80
CA GLN A 110 11.60 -5.10 8.47
C GLN A 110 10.34 -5.51 7.68
N PHE A 111 9.37 -4.62 7.54
CA PHE A 111 8.01 -4.99 7.10
C PHE A 111 7.96 -5.67 5.72
N ILE A 112 8.82 -5.30 4.75
CA ILE A 112 8.87 -6.03 3.46
C ILE A 112 9.22 -7.51 3.63
N LYS A 113 10.11 -7.83 4.58
CA LYS A 113 10.52 -9.20 4.83
C LYS A 113 9.40 -9.97 5.53
N ASP A 114 8.68 -9.33 6.44
CA ASP A 114 7.50 -9.91 7.09
C ASP A 114 6.41 -10.24 6.05
N LEU A 115 6.18 -9.34 5.07
CA LEU A 115 5.28 -9.60 3.95
C LEU A 115 5.76 -10.79 3.10
N LYS A 116 7.03 -10.81 2.71
CA LYS A 116 7.61 -11.92 1.92
C LYS A 116 7.51 -13.26 2.66
N GLU A 117 7.75 -13.27 3.96
CA GLU A 117 7.66 -14.48 4.80
C GLU A 117 6.23 -15.01 4.90
N HIS A 118 5.25 -14.14 5.16
CA HIS A 118 3.88 -14.56 5.46
C HIS A 118 2.97 -14.67 4.23
N LEU A 119 3.32 -13.98 3.14
CA LEU A 119 2.48 -13.77 1.96
C LEU A 119 3.23 -13.93 0.63
N GLY A 120 4.53 -14.27 0.62
CA GLY A 120 5.33 -14.32 -0.61
C GLY A 120 4.91 -15.37 -1.65
N SER A 121 4.06 -16.32 -1.27
CA SER A 121 3.45 -17.29 -2.20
C SER A 121 2.11 -16.83 -2.80
N ASP A 122 1.53 -15.73 -2.32
CA ASP A 122 0.29 -15.18 -2.85
C ASP A 122 0.62 -14.23 -4.03
N GLU A 123 0.24 -14.64 -5.24
CA GLU A 123 0.51 -13.87 -6.46
C GLU A 123 -0.15 -12.48 -6.49
N ARG A 124 -1.13 -12.23 -5.61
CA ARG A 124 -1.78 -10.92 -5.47
C ARG A 124 -0.94 -9.95 -4.64
N VAL A 125 0.14 -10.39 -4.00
CA VAL A 125 1.04 -9.53 -3.22
C VAL A 125 2.31 -9.29 -4.03
N ILE A 126 2.52 -8.02 -4.41
CA ILE A 126 3.76 -7.59 -5.07
C ILE A 126 4.53 -6.71 -4.11
N THR A 127 5.81 -7.04 -3.94
CA THR A 127 6.74 -6.24 -3.13
C THR A 127 7.88 -5.74 -4.01
N SER A 128 8.33 -4.52 -3.79
CA SER A 128 9.48 -3.92 -4.48
C SER A 128 10.31 -3.11 -3.49
N GLU A 129 11.63 -3.13 -3.65
CA GLU A 129 12.59 -2.35 -2.86
C GLU A 129 13.05 -1.16 -3.72
N ILE A 130 12.96 0.05 -3.16
CA ILE A 130 13.23 1.32 -3.86
C ILE A 130 14.41 1.97 -3.16
N GLU A 131 15.60 1.77 -3.73
CA GLU A 131 16.86 2.32 -3.20
C GLU A 131 16.97 3.83 -3.46
N ASP A 132 16.50 4.29 -4.62
CA ASP A 132 16.61 5.70 -5.01
C ASP A 132 15.45 6.18 -5.90
N ARG A 133 15.56 7.43 -6.37
CA ARG A 133 14.57 8.05 -7.26
C ARG A 133 14.42 7.33 -8.59
N ASP A 134 15.47 6.69 -9.10
CA ASP A 134 15.45 5.99 -10.37
C ASP A 134 14.73 4.64 -10.22
N GLY A 135 14.86 3.99 -9.06
CA GLY A 135 14.14 2.76 -8.67
C GLY A 135 12.61 2.91 -8.64
N ILE A 136 12.08 4.13 -8.45
CA ILE A 136 10.62 4.38 -8.45
C ILE A 136 9.96 3.92 -9.75
N MET A 137 10.61 4.19 -10.89
CA MET A 137 10.05 3.83 -12.19
C MET A 137 10.07 2.32 -12.42
N ASP A 138 11.04 1.62 -11.84
CA ASP A 138 11.14 0.16 -11.89
C ASP A 138 10.08 -0.48 -11.00
N SER A 139 9.86 0.01 -9.78
CA SER A 139 8.79 -0.49 -8.91
C SER A 139 7.41 -0.28 -9.49
N ILE A 140 7.15 0.87 -10.14
CA ILE A 140 5.89 1.09 -10.86
C ILE A 140 5.72 0.06 -11.98
N ARG A 141 6.80 -0.27 -12.70
CA ARG A 141 6.77 -1.33 -13.73
C ARG A 141 6.52 -2.70 -13.14
N ASP A 142 7.10 -3.02 -11.98
CA ASP A 142 6.84 -4.30 -11.30
C ASP A 142 5.38 -4.43 -10.86
N PHE A 143 4.80 -3.36 -10.31
CA PHE A 143 3.42 -3.36 -9.85
C PHE A 143 2.42 -3.44 -11.00
N LEU A 144 2.65 -2.70 -12.10
CA LEU A 144 1.72 -2.64 -13.22
C LEU A 144 1.98 -3.72 -14.30
N GLY A 145 3.20 -4.24 -14.40
CA GLY A 145 3.60 -5.22 -15.42
C GLY A 145 3.12 -6.64 -15.13
N LYS A 146 2.75 -6.94 -13.88
CA LYS A 146 2.18 -8.23 -13.47
C LYS A 146 0.65 -8.24 -13.32
N GLY A 147 0.00 -7.08 -13.46
CA GLY A 147 -1.46 -6.99 -13.45
C GLY A 147 -2.06 -7.75 -14.63
N LYS A 148 -2.63 -8.92 -14.38
CA LYS A 148 -3.53 -9.61 -15.31
C LYS A 148 -4.92 -9.00 -15.26
#